data_AF-A0A958V8V7-F1
#
_entry.id   AF-A0A958V8V7-F1
#
_cell.length_a   1.000
_cell.length_b   1.000
_cell.length_c   1.000
_cell.angle_alpha   90.00
_cell.angle_beta   90.00
_cell.angle_gamma   90.00
#
_symmetry.space_group_name_H-M   'P 1'
#
loop_
_entity.id
_entity.type
_entity.pdbx_description
1 polymer ?
#
loop_
_entity_poly.entity_id
_entity_poly.type
_entity_poly.pdbx_seq_one_letter_code
_entity_poly.pdbx_strand_id
1 'polypeptide(L)'
;MREVMLIIHFIGLGMGIGVSFAHAFLGIATSKMTDGEAIKFRLHTLVLSKMGNIGIALLIISGLYLITPYWKILPTTPLLIVKLALVVILTVLITMLNMIGKKAMTGDAEGQLKKMEPIGKSTLLIGLAIIVLAVYIFH
;
A
#
# COMPACT_ATOMS: atom_id res chain seq x y z
N MET A 1 -0.06 9.74 -24.19
CA MET A 1 -0.74 9.53 -22.89
C MET A 1 -0.29 8.27 -22.15
N ARG A 2 -0.06 7.13 -22.84
CA ARG A 2 0.39 5.88 -22.21
C ARG A 2 1.63 6.04 -21.32
N GLU A 3 2.70 6.65 -21.82
CA GLU A 3 3.94 6.81 -21.05
C GLU A 3 3.77 7.68 -19.81
N VAL A 4 2.98 8.76 -19.91
CA VAL A 4 2.62 9.60 -18.76
C VAL A 4 1.87 8.77 -17.71
N MET A 5 0.94 7.92 -18.12
CA MET A 5 0.21 7.04 -17.21
C MET A 5 1.09 5.96 -16.59
N LEU A 6 2.09 5.44 -17.31
CA LEU A 6 3.10 4.54 -16.75
C LEU A 6 3.94 5.24 -15.69
N ILE A 7 4.38 6.48 -15.94
CA ILE A 7 5.12 7.28 -14.95
C ILE A 7 4.26 7.48 -13.70
N ILE A 8 3.01 7.91 -13.86
CA ILE A 8 2.06 8.09 -12.75
C ILE A 8 1.84 6.76 -12.00
N HIS A 9 1.74 5.64 -12.73
CA HIS A 9 1.57 4.31 -12.13
C HIS A 9 2.76 3.92 -11.27
N PHE A 10 3.98 4.13 -11.75
CA PHE A 10 5.19 3.83 -10.99
C PHE A 10 5.39 4.77 -9.80
N ILE A 11 5.03 6.05 -9.92
CA ILE A 11 4.99 6.97 -8.78
C ILE A 11 3.97 6.47 -7.73
N GLY A 12 2.76 6.13 -8.16
CA GLY A 12 1.73 5.58 -7.28
C GLY A 12 2.18 4.30 -6.57
N LEU A 13 2.85 3.42 -7.30
CA LEU A 13 3.43 2.18 -6.78
C LEU A 13 4.52 2.45 -5.75
N GLY A 14 5.46 3.34 -6.07
CA GLY A 14 6.53 3.75 -5.15
C GLY A 14 6.00 4.39 -3.88
N MET A 15 5.00 5.26 -3.99
CA MET A 15 4.35 5.89 -2.84
C MET A 15 3.57 4.88 -1.98
N GLY A 16 2.75 4.03 -2.61
CA GLY A 16 1.91 3.05 -1.91
C GLY A 16 2.75 1.98 -1.18
N ILE A 17 3.72 1.40 -1.88
CA ILE A 17 4.61 0.37 -1.31
C ILE A 17 5.63 0.98 -0.36
N GLY A 18 6.15 2.17 -0.69
CA GLY A 18 7.11 2.91 0.14
C GLY A 18 6.58 3.21 1.55
N VAL A 19 5.28 3.47 1.70
CA VAL A 19 4.64 3.62 3.01
C VAL A 19 4.67 2.31 3.81
N SER A 20 4.44 1.16 3.16
CA SER A 20 4.51 -0.14 3.83
C SER A 20 5.93 -0.47 4.29
N PHE A 21 6.94 -0.17 3.46
CA PHE A 21 8.34 -0.26 3.86
C PHE A 21 8.64 0.66 5.04
N ALA A 22 8.24 1.93 4.97
CA ALA A 22 8.48 2.87 6.03
C ALA A 22 7.84 2.42 7.35
N HIS A 23 6.59 1.94 7.35
CA HIS A 23 5.95 1.39 8.55
C HIS A 23 6.70 0.20 9.15
N ALA A 24 7.30 -0.68 8.33
CA ALA A 24 8.12 -1.78 8.82
C ALA A 24 9.35 -1.26 9.59
N PHE A 25 10.08 -0.29 9.02
CA PHE A 25 11.26 0.30 9.67
C PHE A 25 10.90 1.17 10.88
N LEU A 26 9.80 1.92 10.83
CA LEU A 26 9.29 2.70 11.96
C LEU A 26 8.86 1.79 13.12
N GLY A 27 8.34 0.59 12.83
CA GLY A 27 8.07 -0.44 13.82
C GLY A 27 9.34 -0.85 14.59
N ILE A 28 10.43 -1.10 13.86
CA ILE A 28 11.73 -1.43 14.46
C ILE A 28 12.25 -0.26 15.31
N ALA A 29 12.17 0.98 14.80
CA ALA A 29 12.62 2.15 15.54
C ALA A 29 11.83 2.36 16.85
N THR A 30 10.50 2.21 16.79
CA THR A 30 9.62 2.39 17.96
C THR A 30 9.76 1.28 18.99
N SER A 31 10.20 0.08 18.61
CA SER A 31 10.43 -1.03 19.56
C SER A 31 11.54 -0.75 20.59
N LYS A 32 12.39 0.26 20.33
CA LYS A 32 13.51 0.67 21.19
C LYS A 32 13.19 1.90 22.04
N MET A 33 11.98 2.46 21.91
CA MET A 33 11.55 3.68 22.59
C MET A 33 10.73 3.33 23.84
N THR A 34 10.62 4.29 24.77
CA THR A 34 9.62 4.19 25.84
C THR A 34 8.21 4.35 25.28
N ASP A 35 7.19 3.83 25.98
CA ASP A 35 5.80 3.83 25.46
C ASP A 35 5.30 5.24 25.11
N GLY A 36 5.62 6.24 25.94
CA GLY A 36 5.25 7.65 25.68
C GLY A 36 5.92 8.24 24.44
N GLU A 37 7.21 7.94 24.24
CA GLU A 37 7.96 8.39 23.06
C GLU A 37 7.49 7.69 21.78
N ALA A 38 7.23 6.38 21.86
CA ALA A 38 6.72 5.58 20.76
C ALA A 38 5.36 6.09 20.27
N ILE A 39 4.46 6.45 21.19
CA ILE A 39 3.15 7.02 20.85
C ILE A 39 3.32 8.35 20.11
N LYS A 40 4.12 9.27 20.67
CA LYS A 40 4.35 10.60 20.06
C LYS A 40 4.98 10.46 18.67
N PHE A 41 5.97 9.59 18.53
CA PHE A 41 6.61 9.31 17.24
C PHE A 41 5.60 8.75 16.22
N ARG A 42 4.78 7.77 16.61
CA ARG A 42 3.76 7.18 15.73
C ARG A 42 2.75 8.22 15.24
N LEU A 43 2.34 9.16 16.10
CA LEU A 43 1.44 10.25 15.69
C LEU A 43 2.05 11.14 14.60
N HIS A 44 3.35 11.47 14.69
CA HIS A 44 4.05 12.21 13.64
C HIS A 44 4.13 11.44 12.31
N THR A 45 4.23 10.11 12.38
CA THR A 45 4.32 9.26 11.19
C THR A 45 3.00 9.09 10.44
N LEU A 46 1.87 9.57 10.98
CA LEU A 46 0.56 9.48 10.31
C LEU A 46 0.50 10.23 8.97
N VAL A 47 1.43 11.16 8.72
CA VAL A 47 1.58 11.81 7.40
C VAL A 47 1.89 10.78 6.30
N LEU A 48 2.55 9.67 6.62
CA LEU A 48 2.78 8.57 5.67
C LEU A 48 1.46 7.94 5.20
N SER A 49 0.44 7.88 6.07
CA SER A 49 -0.87 7.33 5.66
C SER A 49 -1.53 8.18 4.58
N LYS A 50 -1.35 9.52 4.62
CA LYS A 50 -1.80 10.40 3.53
C LYS A 50 -1.05 10.12 2.22
N MET A 51 0.27 9.96 2.30
CA MET A 51 1.09 9.60 1.14
C MET A 51 0.66 8.28 0.51
N GLY A 52 0.35 7.27 1.34
CA GLY A 52 -0.09 5.96 0.88
C GLY A 52 -1.43 6.03 0.15
N ASN A 53 -2.37 6.83 0.65
CA ASN A 53 -3.67 7.03 0.00
C ASN A 53 -3.56 7.71 -1.37
N ILE A 54 -2.68 8.72 -1.48
CA ILE A 54 -2.38 9.35 -2.76
C ILE A 54 -1.75 8.32 -3.71
N GLY A 55 -0.78 7.56 -3.22
CA GLY A 55 -0.11 6.51 -3.99
C GLY A 55 -1.10 5.50 -4.59
N ILE A 56 -2.03 5.00 -3.79
CA ILE A 56 -3.09 4.07 -4.24
C ILE A 56 -4.00 4.72 -5.28
N ALA A 57 -4.43 5.96 -5.03
CA ALA A 57 -5.31 6.66 -5.98
C ALA A 57 -4.63 6.79 -7.34
N LEU A 58 -3.35 7.17 -7.37
CA LEU A 58 -2.55 7.20 -8.59
C LEU A 58 -2.44 5.82 -9.23
N LEU A 59 -2.16 4.78 -8.43
CA LEU A 59 -2.04 3.39 -8.86
C LEU A 59 -3.31 2.86 -9.55
N ILE A 60 -4.48 3.10 -8.95
CA ILE A 60 -5.78 2.65 -9.46
C ILE A 60 -6.13 3.40 -10.74
N ILE A 61 -6.08 4.75 -10.72
CA ILE A 61 -6.48 5.56 -11.87
C ILE A 61 -5.60 5.24 -13.08
N SER A 62 -4.28 5.23 -12.89
CA SER A 62 -3.34 4.90 -13.96
C SER A 62 -3.44 3.43 -14.39
N GLY A 63 -3.64 2.49 -13.46
CA GLY A 63 -3.75 1.07 -13.76
C GLY A 63 -5.00 0.74 -14.58
N LEU A 64 -6.14 1.35 -14.25
CA LEU A 64 -7.39 1.21 -15.02
C LEU A 64 -7.26 1.79 -16.43
N TYR A 65 -6.48 2.86 -16.61
CA TYR A 65 -6.16 3.37 -17.94
C TYR A 65 -5.25 2.40 -18.71
N LEU A 66 -4.18 1.92 -18.08
CA LEU A 66 -3.17 1.07 -18.73
C LEU A 66 -3.69 -0.32 -19.11
N ILE A 67 -4.75 -0.81 -18.46
CA ILE A 67 -5.38 -2.08 -18.80
C ILE A 67 -6.33 -2.00 -20.00
N THR A 68 -6.72 -0.79 -20.44
CA THR A 68 -7.68 -0.62 -21.54
C THR A 68 -7.39 -1.45 -22.81
N PRO A 69 -6.15 -1.56 -23.33
CA PRO A 69 -5.86 -2.42 -24.49
C PRO A 69 -5.86 -3.92 -24.18
N TYR A 70 -5.77 -4.31 -22.89
CA TYR A 70 -5.63 -5.71 -22.46
C TYR A 70 -6.96 -6.38 -22.08
N TRP A 71 -8.09 -5.65 -22.08
CA TRP A 71 -9.40 -6.21 -21.73
C TRP A 71 -9.79 -7.46 -22.54
N LYS A 72 -9.45 -7.49 -23.84
CA LYS A 72 -9.79 -8.60 -24.72
C LYS A 72 -9.01 -9.89 -24.42
N ILE A 73 -7.79 -9.76 -23.89
CA ILE A 73 -6.91 -10.90 -23.57
C ILE A 73 -6.94 -11.24 -22.07
N LEU A 74 -7.72 -10.50 -21.28
CA LEU A 74 -7.81 -10.72 -19.84
C LEU A 74 -8.19 -12.17 -19.49
N PRO A 75 -9.18 -12.80 -20.14
CA PRO A 75 -9.56 -14.18 -19.82
C PRO A 75 -8.46 -15.20 -20.13
N THR A 76 -7.56 -14.87 -21.06
CA THR A 76 -6.46 -15.76 -21.50
C THR A 76 -5.15 -15.45 -20.79
N THR A 77 -5.11 -14.47 -19.88
CA THR A 77 -3.92 -14.07 -19.13
C THR A 77 -4.15 -14.18 -17.61
N PRO A 78 -4.09 -15.39 -17.03
CA PRO A 78 -4.35 -15.62 -15.61
C PRO A 78 -3.49 -14.76 -14.66
N LEU A 79 -2.23 -14.52 -15.02
CA LEU A 79 -1.33 -13.68 -14.21
C LEU A 79 -1.82 -12.23 -14.11
N LEU A 80 -2.43 -11.69 -15.17
CA LEU A 80 -3.00 -10.34 -15.15
C LEU A 80 -4.23 -10.27 -14.24
N ILE A 81 -5.07 -11.31 -14.23
CA ILE A 81 -6.19 -11.41 -13.29
C ILE A 81 -5.68 -11.45 -11.85
N VAL A 82 -4.67 -12.27 -11.56
CA VAL A 82 -4.05 -12.34 -10.22
C VAL A 82 -3.49 -10.98 -9.81
N LYS A 83 -2.79 -10.27 -10.70
CA LYS A 83 -2.28 -8.91 -10.43
C LYS A 83 -3.41 -7.96 -10.04
N LEU A 84 -4.52 -7.95 -10.78
CA LEU A 84 -5.67 -7.08 -10.48
C LEU A 84 -6.34 -7.45 -9.15
N ALA A 85 -6.51 -8.74 -8.88
CA ALA A 85 -7.03 -9.21 -7.60
C ALA A 85 -6.14 -8.74 -6.43
N LEU A 86 -4.82 -8.84 -6.58
CA LEU A 86 -3.87 -8.34 -5.58
C LEU A 86 -3.97 -6.82 -5.38
N VAL A 87 -4.19 -6.02 -6.43
CA VAL A 87 -4.41 -4.57 -6.31
C VAL A 87 -5.69 -4.25 -5.51
N VAL A 88 -6.75 -5.03 -5.71
CA VAL A 88 -7.99 -4.90 -4.93
C VAL A 88 -7.74 -5.25 -3.46
N ILE A 89 -7.07 -6.38 -3.18
CA ILE A 89 -6.71 -6.78 -1.81
C ILE A 89 -5.83 -5.71 -1.15
N LEU A 90 -4.82 -5.17 -1.86
CA LEU A 90 -3.96 -4.11 -1.36
C LEU A 90 -4.76 -2.87 -0.96
N THR A 91 -5.75 -2.49 -1.77
CA THR A 91 -6.62 -1.34 -1.50
C THR A 91 -7.42 -1.57 -0.21
N VAL A 92 -8.04 -2.75 -0.05
CA VAL A 92 -8.77 -3.11 1.17
C VAL A 92 -7.87 -3.04 2.41
N LEU A 93 -6.68 -3.64 2.35
CA LEU A 93 -5.75 -3.64 3.48
C LEU A 93 -5.30 -2.23 3.88
N ILE A 94 -5.05 -1.35 2.91
CA ILE A 94 -4.65 0.02 3.23
C ILE A 94 -5.85 0.82 3.77
N THR A 95 -7.06 0.60 3.26
CA THR A 95 -8.27 1.18 3.88
C THR A 95 -8.42 0.71 5.33
N MET A 96 -8.19 -0.57 5.63
CA MET A 96 -8.20 -1.09 7.01
C MET A 96 -7.13 -0.42 7.88
N LEU A 97 -5.89 -0.26 7.39
CA LEU A 97 -4.84 0.46 8.11
C LEU A 97 -5.23 1.90 8.44
N ASN A 98 -5.86 2.61 7.50
CA ASN A 98 -6.34 3.98 7.74
C ASN A 98 -7.45 4.01 8.81
N MET A 99 -8.37 3.05 8.80
CA MET A 99 -9.43 2.96 9.80
C MET A 99 -8.88 2.68 11.19
N ILE A 100 -7.94 1.74 11.30
CA ILE A 100 -7.27 1.40 12.56
C ILE A 100 -6.43 2.58 13.06
N GLY A 101 -5.69 3.25 12.16
CA GLY A 101 -4.91 4.44 12.48
C GLY A 101 -5.79 5.59 13.04
N LYS A 102 -6.96 5.83 12.44
CA LYS A 102 -7.93 6.81 12.97
C LYS A 102 -8.42 6.43 14.37
N LYS A 103 -8.72 5.14 14.62
CA LYS A 103 -9.16 4.66 15.94
C LYS A 103 -8.05 4.76 17.00
N ALA A 104 -6.79 4.56 16.61
CA ALA A 104 -5.65 4.72 17.49
C ALA A 104 -5.52 6.17 17.99
N MET A 105 -5.91 7.16 17.18
CA MET A 105 -5.91 8.58 17.57
C MET A 105 -7.01 8.94 18.57
N THR A 106 -8.09 8.15 18.66
CA THR A 106 -9.27 8.47 19.48
C THR A 106 -9.28 7.83 20.88
N GLY A 107 -8.19 7.17 21.31
CA GLY A 107 -8.01 6.77 22.71
C GLY A 107 -7.61 5.31 22.97
N ASP A 108 -7.68 4.42 21.96
CA ASP A 108 -7.18 3.04 22.05
C ASP A 108 -5.92 2.87 21.20
N ALA A 109 -4.87 3.62 21.54
CA ALA A 109 -3.64 3.59 20.76
C ALA A 109 -3.00 2.18 20.80
N GLU A 110 -2.86 1.58 21.98
CA GLU A 110 -2.08 0.35 22.13
C GLU A 110 -2.71 -0.87 21.44
N GLY A 111 -4.03 -1.08 21.61
CA GLY A 111 -4.74 -2.22 21.03
C GLY A 111 -4.86 -2.12 19.52
N GLN A 112 -5.05 -0.91 18.99
CA GLN A 112 -5.15 -0.68 17.55
C GLN A 112 -3.77 -0.77 16.87
N LEU A 113 -2.73 -0.23 17.49
CA LEU A 113 -1.37 -0.26 16.95
C LEU A 113 -0.82 -1.69 16.79
N LYS A 114 -1.15 -2.62 17.71
CA LYS A 114 -0.81 -4.05 17.58
C LYS A 114 -1.48 -4.71 16.37
N LYS A 115 -2.69 -4.28 16.00
CA LYS A 115 -3.41 -4.79 14.81
C LYS A 115 -2.85 -4.25 13.49
N MET A 116 -2.22 -3.07 13.51
CA MET A 116 -1.63 -2.48 12.31
C MET A 116 -0.42 -3.25 11.79
N GLU A 117 0.39 -3.84 12.68
CA GLU A 117 1.63 -4.50 12.29
C GLU A 117 1.43 -5.67 11.31
N PRO A 118 0.58 -6.69 11.58
CA PRO A 118 0.39 -7.79 10.64
C PRO A 118 -0.23 -7.34 9.32
N ILE A 119 -1.12 -6.33 9.36
CA ILE A 119 -1.73 -5.77 8.15
C ILE A 119 -0.68 -5.04 7.31
N GLY A 120 0.19 -4.24 7.93
CA GLY A 120 1.28 -3.53 7.27
C GLY A 120 2.34 -4.47 6.65
N LYS A 121 2.64 -5.60 7.31
CA LYS A 121 3.50 -6.65 6.72
C LYS A 121 2.83 -7.30 5.51
N SER A 122 1.51 -7.54 5.60
CA SER A 122 0.74 -8.11 4.50
C SER A 122 0.66 -7.17 3.29
N THR A 123 0.46 -5.86 3.51
CA THR A 123 0.47 -4.86 2.42
C THR A 123 1.82 -4.81 1.72
N LEU A 124 2.92 -4.93 2.47
CA LEU A 124 4.27 -4.99 1.90
C LEU A 124 4.44 -6.21 0.99
N LEU A 125 4.09 -7.40 1.47
CA LEU A 125 4.20 -8.65 0.70
C LEU A 125 3.35 -8.61 -0.58
N ILE A 126 2.11 -8.14 -0.47
CA ILE A 126 1.21 -7.99 -1.62
C ILE A 126 1.75 -6.95 -2.61
N GLY A 127 2.25 -5.82 -2.12
CA GLY A 127 2.89 -4.81 -2.96
C GLY A 127 4.06 -5.37 -3.76
N LEU A 128 4.94 -6.12 -3.11
CA LEU A 128 6.07 -6.80 -3.78
C LEU A 128 5.59 -7.83 -4.81
N ALA A 129 4.59 -8.63 -4.47
CA ALA A 129 3.99 -9.57 -5.42
C ALA A 129 3.42 -8.88 -6.66
N ILE A 130 2.76 -7.72 -6.50
CA ILE A 130 2.27 -6.90 -7.62
C ILE A 130 3.41 -6.42 -8.51
N ILE A 131 4.54 -5.97 -7.93
CA ILE A 131 5.73 -5.57 -8.70
C ILE A 131 6.25 -6.75 -9.52
N VAL A 132 6.46 -7.90 -8.87
CA VAL A 132 7.00 -9.10 -9.50
C VAL A 132 6.11 -9.54 -10.67
N LEU A 133 4.79 -9.62 -10.45
CA LEU A 133 3.84 -9.95 -11.52
C LEU A 133 3.86 -8.91 -12.64
N ALA A 134 3.99 -7.61 -12.31
CA ALA A 134 4.06 -6.58 -13.34
C ALA A 134 5.29 -6.77 -14.25
N VAL A 135 6.44 -7.16 -13.69
CA VAL A 135 7.63 -7.49 -14.50
C VAL A 135 7.33 -8.69 -15.40
N TYR A 136 6.82 -9.80 -14.86
CA TYR A 136 6.54 -10.99 -15.67
C TYR A 136 5.48 -10.80 -16.77
N ILE A 137 4.52 -9.89 -16.57
CA ILE A 137 3.43 -9.66 -17.54
C ILE A 137 3.85 -8.67 -18.64
N PHE A 138 4.70 -7.69 -18.31
CA PHE A 138 4.93 -6.52 -19.17
C PHE A 138 6.40 -6.32 -19.62
N HIS A 139 7.36 -7.15 -19.19
CA HIS A 139 8.64 -7.30 -19.90
C HIS A 139 8.41 -8.14 -21.17
#